data_AF-A0A8H7VEU2-F1
#
_entry.id   AF-A0A8H7VEU2-F1
#
_cell.length_a   1.000
_cell.length_b   1.000
_cell.length_c   1.000
_cell.angle_alpha   90.00
_cell.angle_beta   90.00
_cell.angle_gamma   90.00
#
_symmetry.space_group_name_H-M   'P 1'
#
loop_
_entity.id
_entity.type
_entity.pdbx_description
1 polymer ?
#
loop_
_entity_poly.entity_id
_entity_poly.type
_entity_poly.pdbx_seq_one_letter_code
_entity_poly.pdbx_strand_id
1 'polypeptide(L)'
;MSKPLSENDGPGYIYAYMLTDGPRVPTSRYAYFKIGRAIDPYRRMYQVSQRCKYTPEILELFPHLPSKQPSSLISLPKCPISHRVERLIHLELSAQFSTAGFQCHECGTAHREWFRVPRLQQQEQKGNKFVIKMTDQELWNLHIRPVILKWFQYGVAVSAMANNNKNKNSNNNGDTSINNNCRSCNNSTAKD
;
A
#
# COMPACT_ATOMS: atom_id res chain seq x y z
N MET A 1 -6.72 -3.41 -21.09
CA MET A 1 -5.57 -2.48 -21.12
C MET A 1 -5.24 -2.05 -19.70
N SER A 2 -4.13 -2.53 -19.15
CA SER A 2 -3.58 -1.98 -17.90
C SER A 2 -3.13 -0.55 -18.20
N LYS A 3 -3.64 0.44 -17.46
CA LYS A 3 -3.06 1.79 -17.53
C LYS A 3 -1.54 1.68 -17.27
N PRO A 4 -0.68 2.51 -17.85
CA PRO A 4 0.72 2.58 -17.45
C PRO A 4 0.83 2.99 -15.97
N LEU A 5 1.96 2.66 -15.33
CA LEU A 5 2.28 3.21 -14.02
C LEU A 5 2.32 4.74 -14.15
N SER A 6 1.67 5.46 -13.23
CA SER A 6 1.74 6.92 -13.22
C SER A 6 3.18 7.32 -12.93
N GLU A 7 3.71 8.34 -13.61
CA GLU A 7 5.05 8.89 -13.33
C GLU A 7 5.20 9.37 -11.87
N ASN A 8 4.07 9.64 -11.19
CA ASN A 8 4.00 10.01 -9.79
C ASN A 8 3.78 8.83 -8.82
N ASP A 9 3.73 7.58 -9.29
CA ASP A 9 3.61 6.41 -8.42
C ASP A 9 4.97 6.13 -7.76
N GLY A 10 5.02 6.29 -6.44
CA GLY A 10 6.25 6.20 -5.67
C GLY A 10 6.17 5.15 -4.54
N PRO A 11 7.33 4.73 -4.03
CA PRO A 11 7.39 3.82 -2.90
C PRO A 11 6.83 4.47 -1.63
N GLY A 12 5.87 3.80 -0.98
CA GLY A 12 5.25 4.28 0.27
C GLY A 12 4.74 3.16 1.16
N TYR A 13 4.43 3.50 2.41
CA TYR A 13 3.70 2.62 3.32
C TYR A 13 2.20 2.74 3.06
N ILE A 14 1.49 1.62 3.16
CA ILE A 14 0.04 1.63 3.37
C ILE A 14 -0.19 1.61 4.88
N TYR A 15 -1.09 2.45 5.37
CA TYR A 15 -1.41 2.50 6.79
C TYR A 15 -2.91 2.66 6.99
N ALA A 16 -3.39 2.23 8.15
CA ALA A 16 -4.73 2.54 8.59
C ALA A 16 -4.72 3.12 9.99
N TYR A 17 -5.69 3.98 10.26
CA TYR A 17 -5.86 4.59 11.56
C TYR A 17 -7.34 4.83 11.86
N MET A 18 -7.63 5.02 13.13
CA MET A 18 -8.91 5.49 13.64
C MET A 18 -8.73 6.80 14.39
N LEU A 19 -9.81 7.53 14.61
CA LEU A 19 -9.81 8.68 15.48
C LEU A 19 -10.29 8.26 16.87
N THR A 20 -9.55 8.66 17.91
CA THR A 20 -9.99 8.54 19.30
C THR A 20 -10.78 9.77 19.75
N ASP A 21 -10.58 10.89 19.06
CA ASP A 21 -11.31 12.14 19.24
C ASP A 21 -11.63 12.79 17.89
N GLY A 22 -12.78 13.46 17.81
CA GLY A 22 -13.30 14.13 16.61
C GLY A 22 -14.43 13.39 15.89
N PRO A 23 -14.68 13.70 14.60
CA PRO A 23 -15.70 13.05 13.81
C PRO A 23 -15.28 11.61 13.45
N ARG A 24 -16.26 10.70 13.29
CA ARG A 24 -16.00 9.30 12.93
C ARG A 24 -15.14 8.54 13.96
N VAL A 25 -15.27 8.90 15.24
CA VAL A 25 -14.83 8.03 16.34
C VAL A 25 -15.66 6.75 16.37
N PRO A 26 -15.09 5.60 16.78
CA PRO A 26 -15.88 4.38 16.95
C PRO A 26 -17.03 4.59 17.92
N THR A 27 -18.17 3.98 17.60
CA THR A 27 -19.42 4.09 18.37
C THR A 27 -19.92 2.70 18.77
N SER A 28 -21.02 2.60 19.50
CA SER A 28 -21.63 1.31 19.82
C SER A 28 -22.15 0.53 18.60
N ARG A 29 -22.45 1.21 17.48
CA ARG A 29 -23.03 0.60 16.27
C ARG A 29 -22.04 0.45 15.12
N TYR A 30 -21.05 1.33 15.03
CA TYR A 30 -20.13 1.39 13.90
C TYR A 30 -18.70 1.61 14.36
N ALA A 31 -17.77 0.96 13.66
CA ALA A 31 -16.37 1.29 13.63
C ALA A 31 -16.06 2.12 12.37
N TYR A 32 -15.03 2.97 12.45
CA TYR A 32 -14.60 3.78 11.33
C TYR A 32 -13.10 3.63 11.11
N PHE A 33 -12.73 3.33 9.88
CA PHE A 33 -11.34 3.12 9.49
C PHE A 33 -10.97 4.07 8.37
N LYS A 34 -9.84 4.76 8.52
CA LYS A 34 -9.23 5.50 7.42
C LYS A 34 -8.01 4.75 6.91
N ILE A 35 -8.01 4.48 5.61
CA ILE A 35 -6.92 3.81 4.92
C ILE A 35 -6.22 4.85 4.05
N GLY A 36 -4.90 4.94 4.16
CA GLY A 36 -4.10 5.86 3.37
C GLY A 36 -2.73 5.31 3.02
N ARG A 37 -1.99 6.12 2.29
CA ARG A 37 -0.58 5.92 1.93
C ARG A 37 0.28 7.10 2.37
N ALA A 38 1.53 6.84 2.73
CA ALA A 38 2.50 7.89 3.02
C ALA A 38 3.93 7.36 2.96
N ILE A 39 4.89 8.22 2.62
CA ILE A 39 6.31 7.92 2.79
C ILE A 39 6.67 7.81 4.28
N ASP A 40 6.08 8.67 5.10
CA ASP A 40 6.23 8.71 6.55
C ASP A 40 4.83 8.85 7.21
N PRO A 41 4.19 7.72 7.57
CA PRO A 41 2.88 7.71 8.19
C PRO A 41 2.82 8.43 9.54
N TYR A 42 3.89 8.38 10.35
CA TYR A 42 3.92 9.05 11.66
C TYR A 42 3.92 10.57 11.49
N ARG A 43 4.75 11.10 10.59
CA ARG A 43 4.71 12.53 10.22
C ARG A 43 3.34 12.91 9.65
N ARG A 44 2.71 12.05 8.86
CA ARG A 44 1.35 12.27 8.34
C ARG A 44 0.32 12.32 9.46
N MET A 45 0.39 11.45 10.48
CA MET A 45 -0.49 11.49 11.65
C MET A 45 -0.30 12.75 12.48
N TYR A 46 0.95 13.18 12.68
CA TYR A 46 1.25 14.45 13.32
C TYR A 46 0.59 15.62 12.56
N GLN A 47 0.67 15.66 11.23
CA GLN A 47 -0.01 16.69 10.42
C GLN A 47 -1.54 16.66 10.56
N VAL A 48 -2.13 15.46 10.62
CA VAL A 48 -3.59 15.31 10.84
C VAL A 48 -3.96 15.91 12.20
N SER A 49 -3.20 15.58 13.25
CA SER A 49 -3.40 16.14 14.59
C SER A 49 -3.24 17.66 14.62
N GLN A 50 -2.21 18.20 13.94
CA GLN A 50 -1.98 19.64 13.94
C GLN A 50 -2.99 20.43 13.11
N ARG A 51 -3.37 19.94 11.92
CA ARG A 51 -4.24 20.66 10.98
C ARG A 51 -5.72 20.46 11.26
N CYS A 52 -6.10 19.27 11.71
CA CYS A 52 -7.50 18.91 11.89
C CYS A 52 -7.91 18.85 13.36
N LYS A 53 -6.97 19.06 14.29
CA LYS A 53 -7.18 19.04 15.75
C LYS A 53 -7.85 17.77 16.27
N TYR A 54 -7.72 16.66 15.54
CA TYR A 54 -8.23 15.34 15.94
C TYR A 54 -7.08 14.45 16.41
N THR A 55 -7.38 13.40 17.16
CA THR A 55 -6.36 12.48 17.68
C THR A 55 -6.37 11.17 16.89
N PRO A 56 -5.45 10.99 15.92
CA PRO A 56 -5.34 9.73 15.18
C PRO A 56 -4.55 8.67 15.94
N GLU A 57 -5.06 7.45 15.94
CA GLU A 57 -4.39 6.26 16.44
C GLU A 57 -4.15 5.28 15.28
N ILE A 58 -2.87 5.04 14.97
CA ILE A 58 -2.49 4.09 13.92
C ILE A 58 -2.82 2.66 14.37
N LEU A 59 -3.57 1.95 13.55
CA LEU A 59 -3.90 0.54 13.78
C LEU A 59 -2.80 -0.39 13.30
N GLU A 60 -2.33 -0.20 12.07
CA GLU A 60 -1.27 -1.02 11.46
C GLU A 60 -0.61 -0.28 10.29
N LEU A 61 0.66 -0.58 10.06
CA LEU A 61 1.45 -0.15 8.92
C LEU A 61 1.88 -1.37 8.09
N PHE A 62 1.87 -1.22 6.77
CA PHE A 62 2.25 -2.27 5.82
C PHE A 62 3.40 -1.80 4.92
N PRO A 63 4.51 -2.56 4.86
CA PRO A 63 4.75 -3.84 5.54
C PRO A 63 4.88 -3.71 7.08
N HIS A 64 4.52 -4.77 7.80
CA HIS A 64 4.61 -4.81 9.28
C HIS A 64 6.08 -4.70 9.72
N LEU A 65 6.36 -3.82 10.69
CA LEU A 65 7.68 -3.71 11.29
C LEU A 65 7.95 -4.96 12.14
N PRO A 66 8.92 -5.85 11.80
CA PRO A 66 9.24 -6.96 12.69
C PRO A 66 9.83 -6.39 13.99
N SER A 67 9.14 -6.62 15.12
CA SER A 67 9.46 -6.07 16.46
C SER A 67 10.80 -6.56 17.07
N LYS A 68 11.59 -7.38 16.37
CA LYS A 68 12.83 -7.97 16.93
C LYS A 68 13.91 -8.21 15.88
N GLN A 69 14.49 -7.16 15.30
CA GLN A 69 15.88 -7.26 14.83
C GLN A 69 16.70 -6.05 15.30
N PRO A 70 17.73 -6.27 16.12
CA PRO A 70 18.67 -5.21 16.46
C PRO A 70 19.60 -4.93 15.27
N SER A 71 19.88 -3.66 15.04
CA SER A 71 21.08 -3.15 14.36
C SER A 71 21.39 -3.72 12.96
N SER A 72 20.64 -3.30 11.95
CA SER A 72 21.19 -2.76 10.70
C SER A 72 20.11 -1.92 10.04
N LEU A 73 20.51 -0.93 9.24
CA LEU A 73 19.66 0.06 8.56
C LEU A 73 18.74 -0.57 7.49
N ILE A 74 17.94 -1.58 7.85
CA ILE A 74 16.99 -2.23 6.95
C ILE A 74 15.82 -1.27 6.79
N SER A 75 15.93 -0.38 5.80
CA SER A 75 14.78 0.25 5.19
C SER A 75 13.83 -0.87 4.78
N LEU A 76 12.72 -1.04 5.50
CA LEU A 76 11.69 -1.98 5.07
C LEU A 76 11.30 -1.67 3.62
N PRO A 77 11.04 -2.70 2.80
CA PRO A 77 10.64 -2.47 1.42
C PRO A 77 9.26 -1.79 1.43
N LYS A 78 9.26 -0.48 1.22
CA LYS A 78 8.04 0.30 0.93
C LYS A 78 7.29 -0.37 -0.21
N CYS A 79 5.97 -0.28 -0.21
CA CYS A 79 5.17 -0.73 -1.34
C CYS A 79 5.59 0.05 -2.59
N PRO A 80 6.17 -0.58 -3.62
CA PRO A 80 6.74 0.11 -4.78
C PRO A 80 5.70 0.84 -5.63
N ILE A 81 4.46 0.35 -5.66
CA ILE A 81 3.33 0.93 -6.41
C ILE A 81 2.20 1.35 -5.45
N SER A 82 2.59 2.08 -4.39
CA SER A 82 1.72 2.35 -3.25
C SER A 82 0.42 3.08 -3.63
N HIS A 83 0.43 3.96 -4.65
CA HIS A 83 -0.75 4.69 -5.07
C HIS A 83 -1.79 3.74 -5.70
N ARG A 84 -1.31 2.79 -6.52
CA ARG A 84 -2.17 1.79 -7.13
C ARG A 84 -2.76 0.84 -6.10
N VAL A 85 -1.93 0.37 -5.18
CA VAL A 85 -2.37 -0.53 -4.12
C VAL A 85 -3.43 0.13 -3.24
N GLU A 86 -3.20 1.37 -2.79
CA GLU A 86 -4.20 2.14 -2.05
C GLU A 86 -5.51 2.24 -2.83
N ARG A 87 -5.45 2.60 -4.11
CA ARG A 87 -6.64 2.74 -4.94
C ARG A 87 -7.43 1.44 -5.05
N LEU A 88 -6.75 0.31 -5.22
CA LEU A 88 -7.38 -1.02 -5.30
C LEU A 88 -8.02 -1.42 -3.98
N ILE A 89 -7.35 -1.14 -2.85
CA ILE A 89 -7.91 -1.33 -1.52
C ILE A 89 -9.20 -0.52 -1.36
N HIS A 90 -9.16 0.77 -1.71
CA HIS A 90 -10.35 1.62 -1.60
C HIS A 90 -11.49 1.13 -2.48
N LEU A 91 -11.21 0.66 -3.70
CA LEU A 91 -12.24 0.08 -4.58
C LEU A 91 -12.93 -1.11 -3.91
N GLU A 92 -12.15 -2.08 -3.45
CA GLU A 92 -12.71 -3.29 -2.85
C GLU A 92 -13.46 -3.00 -1.55
N LEU A 93 -12.90 -2.16 -0.67
CA LEU A 93 -13.59 -1.76 0.56
C LEU A 93 -14.86 -0.96 0.27
N SER A 94 -14.88 -0.11 -0.76
CA SER A 94 -16.07 0.66 -1.13
C SER A 94 -17.21 -0.19 -1.71
N ALA A 95 -16.89 -1.38 -2.23
CA ALA A 95 -17.88 -2.35 -2.68
C ALA A 95 -18.54 -3.10 -1.50
N GLN A 96 -17.84 -3.20 -0.36
CA GLN A 96 -18.31 -3.93 0.83
C GLN A 96 -18.91 -3.00 1.90
N PHE A 97 -18.40 -1.77 2.01
CA PHE A 97 -18.74 -0.84 3.09
C PHE A 97 -19.09 0.54 2.56
N SER A 98 -20.02 1.21 3.25
CA SER A 98 -20.33 2.59 2.94
C SER A 98 -19.15 3.51 3.26
N THR A 99 -18.81 4.37 2.31
CA THR A 99 -17.87 5.47 2.58
C THR A 99 -18.52 6.46 3.55
N ALA A 100 -17.74 6.94 4.50
CA ALA A 100 -18.19 7.80 5.58
C ALA A 100 -17.36 9.08 5.64
N GLY A 101 -17.09 9.64 4.47
CA GLY A 101 -16.43 10.93 4.37
C GLY A 101 -17.18 12.02 5.16
N PHE A 102 -16.48 13.09 5.48
CA PHE A 102 -17.04 14.24 6.18
C PHE A 102 -16.30 15.53 5.80
N GLN A 103 -16.96 16.66 5.98
CA GLN A 103 -16.34 17.98 5.84
C GLN A 103 -15.68 18.36 7.16
N CYS A 104 -14.39 18.66 7.13
CA CYS A 104 -13.65 19.04 8.33
C CYS A 104 -13.74 20.55 8.51
N HIS A 105 -14.25 20.98 9.67
CA HIS A 105 -14.36 22.40 10.03
C HIS A 105 -12.99 23.03 10.35
N GLU A 106 -12.05 22.24 10.86
CA GLU A 106 -10.71 22.70 11.26
C GLU A 106 -9.81 23.01 10.05
N CYS A 107 -9.77 22.11 9.06
CA CYS A 107 -8.90 22.28 7.90
C CYS A 107 -9.64 22.80 6.65
N GLY A 108 -10.97 22.89 6.70
CA GLY A 108 -11.82 23.38 5.59
C GLY A 108 -11.94 22.43 4.39
N THR A 109 -11.46 21.17 4.50
CA THR A 109 -11.46 20.21 3.38
C THR A 109 -12.30 18.97 3.64
N ALA A 110 -12.66 18.28 2.55
CA ALA A 110 -13.39 17.02 2.61
C ALA A 110 -12.45 15.83 2.89
N HIS A 111 -12.67 15.14 4.00
CA HIS A 111 -12.00 13.88 4.30
C HIS A 111 -12.82 12.72 3.74
N ARG A 112 -12.34 12.06 2.68
CA ARG A 112 -13.16 11.11 1.89
C ARG A 112 -12.90 9.63 2.16
N GLU A 113 -11.65 9.28 2.48
CA GLU A 113 -11.18 7.88 2.57
C GLU A 113 -11.51 7.21 3.91
N TRP A 114 -12.76 7.38 4.37
CA TRP A 114 -13.28 6.80 5.61
C TRP A 114 -14.27 5.69 5.28
N PHE A 115 -14.16 4.55 5.93
CA PHE A 115 -15.07 3.41 5.78
C PHE A 115 -15.85 3.18 7.06
N ARG A 116 -17.17 3.06 6.96
CA ARG A 116 -18.06 2.74 8.09
C ARG A 116 -18.34 1.24 8.08
N VAL A 117 -17.95 0.57 9.15
CA VAL A 117 -18.14 -0.87 9.32
C VAL A 117 -19.16 -1.12 10.44
N PRO A 118 -20.29 -1.80 10.18
CA PRO A 118 -21.27 -2.16 11.21
C PRO A 118 -20.68 -3.12 12.25
N ARG A 119 -20.94 -2.88 13.54
CA ARG A 119 -20.55 -3.79 14.64
C ARG A 119 -21.54 -4.92 14.89
N LEU A 120 -22.80 -4.66 14.60
CA LEU A 120 -23.88 -5.60 14.86
C LEU A 120 -24.03 -6.49 13.65
N GLN A 121 -23.64 -7.75 13.81
CA GLN A 121 -23.88 -8.78 12.82
C GLN A 121 -24.98 -9.70 13.34
N GLN A 122 -26.08 -9.79 12.58
CA GLN A 122 -27.08 -10.80 12.84
C GLN A 122 -26.54 -12.13 12.32
N GLN A 123 -26.47 -13.11 13.21
CA GLN A 123 -26.16 -14.48 12.86
C GLN A 123 -27.36 -15.37 13.19
N GLU A 124 -27.58 -16.36 12.33
CA GLU A 124 -28.60 -17.37 12.50
C GLU A 124 -27.92 -18.72 12.69
N GLN A 125 -28.19 -19.38 13.81
CA GLN A 125 -27.75 -20.76 14.04
C GLN A 125 -28.90 -21.57 14.60
N LYS A 126 -29.21 -22.69 13.94
CA LYS A 126 -30.27 -23.64 14.34
C LYS A 126 -31.62 -22.96 14.65
N GLY A 127 -32.02 -21.98 13.85
CA GLY A 127 -33.29 -21.26 13.99
C GLY A 127 -33.29 -20.12 15.02
N ASN A 128 -32.23 -19.95 15.82
CA ASN A 128 -32.09 -18.82 16.72
C ASN A 128 -31.32 -17.67 16.06
N LYS A 129 -31.93 -16.47 16.08
CA LYS A 129 -31.30 -15.20 15.71
C LYS A 129 -30.59 -14.62 16.90
N PHE A 130 -29.29 -14.40 16.78
CA PHE A 130 -28.51 -13.68 17.78
C PHE A 130 -27.74 -12.54 17.13
N VAL A 131 -27.56 -11.47 17.91
CA VAL A 131 -26.81 -10.29 17.49
C VAL A 131 -25.43 -10.36 18.13
N ILE A 132 -24.40 -10.57 17.33
CA ILE A 132 -23.03 -10.46 17.80
C ILE A 132 -22.60 -9.00 17.67
N LYS A 133 -22.03 -8.46 18.74
CA LYS A 133 -21.38 -7.15 18.74
C LYS A 133 -19.87 -7.37 18.65
N MET A 134 -19.27 -6.99 17.52
CA MET A 134 -17.83 -7.11 17.30
C MET A 134 -17.05 -5.89 17.82
N THR A 135 -15.86 -6.16 18.33
CA THR A 135 -14.84 -5.17 18.70
C THR A 135 -14.19 -4.52 17.46
N ASP A 136 -13.51 -3.40 17.64
CA ASP A 136 -12.79 -2.74 16.53
C ASP A 136 -11.69 -3.63 15.96
N GLN A 137 -11.01 -4.37 16.82
CA GLN A 137 -9.96 -5.29 16.43
C GLN A 137 -10.48 -6.49 15.63
N GLU A 138 -11.63 -7.05 16.00
CA GLU A 138 -12.27 -8.12 15.23
C GLU A 138 -12.70 -7.62 13.85
N LEU A 139 -13.36 -6.47 13.78
CA LEU A 139 -13.76 -5.86 12.51
C LEU A 139 -12.54 -5.55 11.62
N TRP A 140 -11.48 -5.01 12.21
CA TRP A 140 -10.22 -4.77 11.51
C TRP A 140 -9.66 -6.06 10.90
N ASN A 141 -9.53 -7.11 11.73
CA ASN A 141 -8.91 -8.37 11.32
C ASN A 141 -9.75 -9.17 10.32
N LEU A 142 -11.08 -9.12 10.42
CA LEU A 142 -11.98 -9.88 9.54
C LEU A 142 -12.24 -9.18 8.21
N HIS A 143 -12.33 -7.85 8.21
CA HIS A 143 -12.85 -7.12 7.05
C HIS A 143 -11.84 -6.22 6.36
N ILE A 144 -11.00 -5.51 7.10
CA ILE A 144 -10.14 -4.46 6.52
C ILE A 144 -8.74 -4.99 6.22
N ARG A 145 -8.11 -5.60 7.23
CA ARG A 145 -6.75 -6.13 7.15
C ARG A 145 -6.53 -7.13 6.01
N PRO A 146 -7.44 -8.10 5.74
CA PRO A 146 -7.25 -9.06 4.66
C PRO A 146 -7.23 -8.40 3.28
N VAL A 147 -8.07 -7.38 3.06
CA VAL A 147 -8.13 -6.63 1.80
C VAL A 147 -6.83 -5.87 1.57
N ILE A 148 -6.29 -5.23 2.61
CA ILE A 148 -5.00 -4.53 2.53
C ILE A 148 -3.88 -5.51 2.19
N LEU A 149 -3.79 -6.63 2.91
CA LEU A 149 -2.76 -7.64 2.68
C LEU A 149 -2.79 -8.21 1.26
N LYS A 150 -3.98 -8.57 0.76
CA LYS A 150 -4.19 -9.06 -0.60
C LYS A 150 -3.61 -8.10 -1.64
N TRP A 151 -4.00 -6.82 -1.60
CA TRP A 151 -3.54 -5.85 -2.60
C TRP A 151 -2.09 -5.43 -2.41
N PHE A 152 -1.60 -5.41 -1.17
CA PHE A 152 -0.20 -5.17 -0.88
C PHE A 152 0.68 -6.28 -1.48
N GLN A 153 0.34 -7.56 -1.25
CA GLN A 153 1.04 -8.71 -1.84
C GLN A 153 1.02 -8.68 -3.36
N TYR A 154 -0.14 -8.35 -3.96
CA TYR A 154 -0.24 -8.12 -5.39
C TYR A 154 0.74 -7.05 -5.88
N GLY A 155 0.82 -5.91 -5.18
CA GLY A 155 1.72 -4.82 -5.57
C GLY A 155 3.20 -5.19 -5.50
N VAL A 156 3.58 -5.96 -4.48
CA VAL A 156 4.94 -6.52 -4.37
C VAL A 156 5.22 -7.48 -5.53
N ALA A 157 4.33 -8.42 -5.80
CA ALA A 157 4.51 -9.43 -6.85
C ALA A 157 4.65 -8.80 -8.25
N VAL A 158 3.76 -7.87 -8.61
CA VAL A 158 3.82 -7.18 -9.91
C VAL A 158 5.11 -6.40 -10.09
N SER A 159 5.60 -5.77 -9.02
CA SER A 159 6.83 -4.98 -9.09
C SER A 159 8.08 -5.86 -9.21
N ALA A 160 8.11 -7.02 -8.54
CA ALA A 160 9.16 -8.02 -8.71
C ALA A 160 9.20 -8.55 -10.16
N MET A 161 8.04 -8.86 -10.74
CA MET A 161 7.94 -9.32 -12.14
C MET A 161 8.42 -8.25 -13.13
N ALA A 162 8.07 -6.98 -12.91
CA ALA A 162 8.52 -5.87 -13.76
C ALA A 162 10.04 -5.68 -13.72
N ASN A 163 10.66 -5.80 -12.54
CA ASN A 163 12.12 -5.69 -12.40
C ASN A 163 12.86 -6.86 -13.08
N ASN A 164 12.34 -8.09 -12.98
CA ASN A 164 12.91 -9.24 -13.69
C ASN A 164 12.88 -9.07 -15.21
N ASN A 165 11.81 -8.50 -15.76
CA ASN A 165 11.70 -8.23 -17.20
C ASN A 165 12.67 -7.14 -17.66
N LYS A 166 12.89 -6.09 -16.85
CA LYS A 166 13.91 -5.06 -17.14
C LYS A 166 15.31 -5.67 -17.19
N ASN A 167 15.66 -6.50 -16.21
CA ASN A 167 16.98 -7.14 -16.15
C ASN A 167 17.22 -8.10 -17.34
N LYS A 168 16.19 -8.84 -17.78
CA LYS A 168 16.28 -9.68 -18.99
C LYS A 168 16.50 -8.85 -20.26
N ASN A 169 15.81 -7.72 -20.41
CA ASN A 169 15.99 -6.84 -21.57
C ASN A 169 17.36 -6.15 -21.58
N SER A 170 17.92 -5.80 -20.42
CA SER A 170 19.27 -5.25 -20.31
C SER A 170 20.35 -6.27 -20.69
N ASN A 171 20.17 -7.55 -20.34
CA ASN A 171 21.14 -8.61 -20.68
C ASN A 171 21.08 -9.00 -22.18
N ASN A 172 19.94 -8.86 -22.84
CA ASN A 172 19.81 -9.17 -24.27
C ASN A 172 20.37 -8.09 -25.21
N ASN A 173 20.70 -6.90 -24.69
CA ASN A 173 21.30 -5.81 -25.47
C ASN A 173 22.84 -5.76 -25.32
N GLY A 174 23.46 -6.78 -24.71
CA GLY A 174 24.90 -6.84 -24.45
C GLY A 174 25.77 -7.53 -25.51
N ASP A 175 25.21 -8.26 -26.47
CA ASP A 175 25.96 -9.03 -27.48
C ASP A 175 25.72 -8.51 -28.91
N THR A 176 26.26 -7.33 -29.19
CA THR A 176 26.67 -6.96 -30.55
C THR A 176 28.07 -6.35 -30.51
N SER A 177 29.07 -7.21 -30.27
CA SER A 177 30.45 -6.95 -30.66
C SER A 177 30.95 -8.15 -31.47
N ILE A 178 30.39 -8.32 -32.66
CA ILE A 178 30.93 -9.24 -33.67
C ILE A 178 32.15 -8.56 -34.29
N ASN A 179 33.30 -8.92 -33.74
CA ASN A 179 34.52 -9.36 -34.41
C ASN A 179 34.71 -8.88 -35.88
N ASN A 180 35.46 -7.79 -36.06
CA ASN A 180 36.00 -7.43 -37.38
C ASN A 180 37.42 -8.00 -37.55
N ASN A 181 37.49 -9.00 -38.42
CA ASN A 181 38.61 -9.54 -39.18
C ASN A 181 39.97 -8.83 -39.08
N CYS A 182 41.02 -9.61 -38.77
CA CYS A 182 42.35 -9.37 -39.33
C CYS A 182 43.12 -10.69 -39.55
N ARG A 183 43.06 -11.19 -40.79
CA ARG A 183 43.95 -12.17 -41.45
C ARG A 183 43.81 -11.86 -42.95
N SER A 184 44.81 -11.78 -43.83
CA SER A 184 46.24 -12.08 -43.79
C SER A 184 46.85 -11.55 -45.11
N CYS A 185 48.20 -11.51 -45.17
CA CYS A 185 49.09 -11.78 -46.32
C CYS A 185 50.06 -10.64 -46.73
N ASN A 186 51.33 -10.82 -46.33
CA ASN A 186 52.57 -10.95 -47.13
C ASN A 186 52.70 -10.07 -48.39
N ASN A 187 53.83 -9.41 -48.71
CA ASN A 187 55.17 -9.98 -48.84
C ASN A 187 56.24 -8.90 -49.20
N SER A 188 57.51 -9.18 -48.89
CA SER A 188 58.75 -8.85 -49.67
C SER A 188 59.59 -7.56 -49.42
N THR A 189 60.85 -7.82 -49.00
CA THR A 189 62.16 -7.26 -49.49
C THR A 189 62.50 -5.76 -49.25
N ALA A 190 63.71 -5.29 -48.96
CA ALA A 190 65.10 -5.78 -49.05
C ALA A 190 66.04 -4.96 -48.11
N LYS A 191 67.29 -5.46 -47.99
CA LYS A 191 68.61 -4.79 -47.76
C LYS A 191 68.63 -3.24 -47.89
N ASP A 192 69.43 -2.47 -47.15
CA ASP A 192 70.85 -2.58 -46.75
C ASP A 192 71.08 -2.04 -45.32
#